data_AF-A0A7C1F519-F1
#
_entry.id   AF-A0A7C1F519-F1
#
_cell.length_a   1.000
_cell.length_b   1.000
_cell.length_c   1.000
_cell.angle_alpha   90.00
_cell.angle_beta   90.00
_cell.angle_gamma   90.00
#
_symmetry.space_group_name_H-M   'P 1'
#
loop_
_entity.id
_entity.type
_entity.pdbx_description
1 polymer ?
#
loop_
_entity_poly.entity_id
_entity_poly.type
_entity_poly.pdbx_seq_one_letter_code
_entity_poly.pdbx_strand_id
1 'polypeptide(L)'
;SAVIENTQLKNNKVSLKVNRNSNTTIKSSLFVSNEIGLAVELKSSCIVEESKFEKNEIGIVLGQQAAAEIIRSGFINNKSGIFVNRDGVLHVSSSKFINNHKGIDIYQNIGSKVIGNLFSKNKTAIFGEVFTQVDVEKNDFIENNAAIDFLQVVTGKIRNNIFKKNATAILLEKKSSPDIRYNSFEENEVGIFCNFSSYPVITRNNFLYNKLHIKLGEFQSADFENRTGSRAIQMKEVVEKQSRRSMQFNEKQKTIYSGEIFAKNNYWDENTLKEFQTKKNVSSICDGYDLKEVTYEGYGSEKYAIDIVNYKPYLTAPNKITK
;
A
#
# COMPACT_ATOMS: atom_id res chain seq x y z
N SER A 1 20.82 27.46 1.64
CA SER A 1 19.44 26.94 1.60
C SER A 1 18.54 28.01 1.03
N ALA A 2 17.62 27.65 0.15
CA ALA A 2 16.64 28.60 -0.39
C ALA A 2 15.32 28.49 0.40
N VAL A 3 14.62 29.62 0.55
CA VAL A 3 13.27 29.65 1.12
C VAL A 3 12.34 30.23 0.07
N ILE A 4 11.24 29.53 -0.20
CA ILE A 4 10.17 29.98 -1.10
C ILE A 4 8.90 29.99 -0.27
N GLU A 5 8.27 31.16 -0.18
CA GLU A 5 7.10 31.36 0.66
C GLU A 5 6.04 32.18 -0.07
N ASN A 6 4.77 31.92 0.26
CA ASN A 6 3.62 32.70 -0.22
C ASN A 6 3.58 32.89 -1.74
N THR A 7 4.08 31.92 -2.49
CA THR A 7 4.25 32.01 -3.94
C THR A 7 3.17 31.19 -4.65
N GLN A 8 2.73 31.66 -5.82
CA GLN A 8 1.83 30.92 -6.70
C GLN A 8 2.54 30.56 -8.01
N LEU A 9 2.56 29.26 -8.34
CA LEU A 9 3.23 28.71 -9.52
C LEU A 9 2.21 27.89 -10.33
N LYS A 10 1.93 28.33 -11.56
CA LYS A 10 0.78 27.84 -12.33
C LYS A 10 1.12 27.57 -13.79
N ASN A 11 0.49 26.55 -14.38
CA ASN A 11 0.52 26.24 -15.81
C ASN A 11 1.93 26.02 -16.39
N ASN A 12 2.86 25.50 -15.58
CA ASN A 12 4.21 25.20 -16.00
C ASN A 12 4.37 23.71 -16.34
N LYS A 13 5.34 23.42 -17.21
CA LYS A 13 5.85 22.05 -17.38
C LYS A 13 6.49 21.54 -16.09
N VAL A 14 7.41 22.32 -15.53
CA VAL A 14 7.96 22.09 -14.17
C VAL A 14 7.94 23.43 -13.46
N SER A 15 7.16 23.54 -12.39
CA SER A 15 7.01 24.81 -11.67
C SER A 15 8.23 25.17 -10.83
N LEU A 16 8.79 24.20 -10.10
CA LEU A 16 9.99 24.37 -9.31
C LEU A 16 10.87 23.11 -9.38
N LYS A 17 12.18 23.31 -9.53
CA LYS A 17 13.16 22.22 -9.54
C LYS A 17 14.25 22.47 -8.51
N VAL A 18 14.35 21.57 -7.53
CA VAL A 18 15.42 21.54 -6.52
C VAL A 18 16.41 20.46 -6.94
N ASN A 19 17.65 20.84 -7.20
CA ASN A 19 18.61 19.94 -7.85
C ASN A 19 20.04 20.12 -7.34
N ARG A 20 20.89 19.10 -7.57
CA ARG A 20 22.34 19.08 -7.32
C ARG A 20 22.73 19.36 -5.86
N ASN A 21 22.31 18.48 -4.94
CA ASN A 21 22.59 18.58 -3.50
C ASN A 21 22.08 19.89 -2.88
N SER A 22 20.94 20.41 -3.36
CA SER A 22 20.35 21.63 -2.82
C SER A 22 19.39 21.33 -1.67
N ASN A 23 19.28 22.26 -0.73
CA ASN A 23 18.31 22.20 0.37
C ASN A 23 17.37 23.40 0.29
N THR A 24 16.07 23.13 0.19
CA THR A 24 15.05 24.17 0.00
C THR A 24 13.87 23.97 0.94
N THR A 25 13.40 25.06 1.54
CA THR A 25 12.15 25.08 2.30
C THR A 25 11.08 25.80 1.49
N ILE A 26 9.91 25.18 1.36
CA ILE A 26 8.75 25.73 0.66
C ILE A 26 7.61 25.85 1.67
N LYS A 27 7.07 27.06 1.85
CA LYS A 27 6.01 27.33 2.83
C LYS A 27 4.83 28.04 2.19
N SER A 28 3.61 27.69 2.60
CA SER A 28 2.40 28.45 2.27
C SER A 28 2.25 28.79 0.79
N SER A 29 2.70 27.88 -0.09
CA SER A 29 2.79 28.11 -1.53
C SER A 29 1.78 27.26 -2.28
N LEU A 30 1.40 27.71 -3.47
CA LEU A 30 0.34 27.13 -4.28
C LEU A 30 0.87 26.74 -5.67
N PHE A 31 0.75 25.45 -6.00
CA PHE A 31 1.16 24.85 -7.27
C PHE A 31 -0.08 24.33 -8.02
N VAL A 32 -0.46 24.96 -9.13
CA VAL A 32 -1.74 24.65 -9.83
C VAL A 32 -1.55 24.34 -11.30
N SER A 33 -2.21 23.28 -11.78
CA SER A 33 -2.31 22.96 -13.21
C SER A 33 -0.95 22.83 -13.90
N ASN A 34 0.05 22.30 -13.20
CA ASN A 34 1.37 22.02 -13.75
C ASN A 34 1.45 20.57 -14.23
N GLU A 35 2.35 20.28 -15.17
CA GLU A 35 2.73 18.89 -15.43
C GLU A 35 3.50 18.35 -14.21
N ILE A 36 4.48 19.08 -13.69
CA ILE A 36 5.14 18.79 -12.41
C ILE A 36 5.13 20.05 -11.54
N GLY A 37 4.54 19.97 -10.34
CA GLY A 37 4.56 21.05 -9.36
C GLY A 37 5.97 21.31 -8.81
N LEU A 38 6.57 20.29 -8.19
CA LEU A 38 7.91 20.34 -7.61
C LEU A 38 8.70 19.08 -7.97
N ALA A 39 9.88 19.25 -8.56
CA ALA A 39 10.83 18.16 -8.78
C ALA A 39 12.02 18.29 -7.82
N VAL A 40 12.32 17.24 -7.07
CA VAL A 40 13.49 17.15 -6.18
C VAL A 40 14.37 16.00 -6.66
N GLU A 41 15.61 16.33 -7.05
CA GLU A 41 16.51 15.41 -7.75
C GLU A 41 17.97 15.53 -7.26
N LEU A 42 18.79 14.56 -7.65
CA LEU A 42 20.24 14.52 -7.42
C LEU A 42 20.64 14.83 -5.97
N LYS A 43 20.22 13.97 -5.03
CA LYS A 43 20.54 14.06 -3.59
C LYS A 43 20.09 15.36 -2.92
N SER A 44 19.19 16.10 -3.55
CA SER A 44 18.63 17.31 -2.96
C SER A 44 17.59 16.96 -1.90
N SER A 45 17.36 17.89 -0.98
CA SER A 45 16.30 17.76 0.02
C SER A 45 15.34 18.94 -0.02
N CYS A 46 14.08 18.69 0.33
CA CYS A 46 13.14 19.76 0.57
C CYS A 46 12.29 19.54 1.82
N ILE A 47 11.89 20.64 2.44
CA ILE A 47 10.84 20.68 3.45
C ILE A 47 9.68 21.45 2.83
N VAL A 48 8.49 20.84 2.78
CA VAL A 48 7.28 21.46 2.24
C VAL A 48 6.24 21.56 3.35
N GLU A 49 5.88 22.78 3.72
CA GLU A 49 4.94 23.06 4.81
C GLU A 49 3.76 23.86 4.31
N GLU A 50 2.56 23.48 4.74
CA GLU A 50 1.32 24.27 4.58
C GLU A 50 1.06 24.70 3.14
N SER A 51 1.54 23.90 2.19
CA SER A 51 1.49 24.22 0.76
C SER A 51 0.43 23.35 0.06
N LYS A 52 -0.01 23.79 -1.12
CA LYS A 52 -1.11 23.15 -1.83
C LYS A 52 -0.73 22.85 -3.28
N PHE A 53 -0.97 21.62 -3.70
CA PHE A 53 -0.74 21.11 -5.04
C PHE A 53 -2.10 20.69 -5.64
N GLU A 54 -2.57 21.43 -6.64
CA GLU A 54 -3.90 21.24 -7.22
C GLU A 54 -3.87 21.00 -8.72
N LYS A 55 -4.62 19.98 -9.18
CA LYS A 55 -4.85 19.73 -10.61
C LYS A 55 -3.56 19.57 -11.42
N ASN A 56 -2.48 19.13 -10.79
CA ASN A 56 -1.23 18.83 -11.49
C ASN A 56 -1.27 17.41 -12.04
N GLU A 57 -0.50 17.13 -13.11
CA GLU A 57 -0.25 15.73 -13.49
C GLU A 57 0.53 15.03 -12.37
N ILE A 58 1.59 15.68 -11.84
CA ILE A 58 2.28 15.24 -10.63
C ILE A 58 2.49 16.44 -9.70
N GLY A 59 2.06 16.34 -8.44
CA GLY A 59 2.30 17.38 -7.44
C GLY A 59 3.78 17.50 -7.09
N ILE A 60 4.38 16.43 -6.57
CA ILE A 60 5.81 16.36 -6.23
C ILE A 60 6.44 15.10 -6.82
N VAL A 61 7.64 15.23 -7.40
CA VAL A 61 8.49 14.12 -7.83
C VAL A 61 9.75 14.08 -6.97
N LEU A 62 10.04 12.92 -6.39
CA LEU A 62 11.31 12.62 -5.71
C LEU A 62 12.07 11.55 -6.51
N GLY A 63 13.29 11.85 -6.92
CA GLY A 63 14.14 10.88 -7.63
C GLY A 63 15.62 11.06 -7.33
N GLN A 64 16.43 10.07 -7.72
CA GLN A 64 17.89 10.14 -7.67
C GLN A 64 18.42 10.53 -6.28
N GLN A 65 18.05 9.75 -5.26
CA GLN A 65 18.45 9.95 -3.87
C GLN A 65 17.93 11.24 -3.20
N ALA A 66 16.88 11.85 -3.77
CA ALA A 66 16.23 13.00 -3.17
C ALA A 66 15.47 12.65 -1.90
N ALA A 67 15.37 13.61 -0.98
CA ALA A 67 14.56 13.48 0.23
C ALA A 67 13.52 14.60 0.32
N ALA A 68 12.34 14.29 0.85
CA ALA A 68 11.36 15.32 1.18
C ALA A 68 10.68 15.04 2.51
N GLU A 69 10.54 16.10 3.30
CA GLU A 69 9.65 16.16 4.45
C GLU A 69 8.45 17.04 4.10
N ILE A 70 7.25 16.48 4.17
CA ILE A 70 6.01 17.15 3.78
C ILE A 70 5.07 17.19 4.97
N ILE A 71 4.67 18.39 5.37
CA ILE A 71 3.93 18.62 6.61
C ILE A 71 2.73 19.51 6.32
N ARG A 72 1.55 19.15 6.85
CA ARG A 72 0.33 19.98 6.81
C ARG A 72 -0.03 20.51 5.41
N SER A 73 0.29 19.74 4.37
CA SER A 73 0.11 20.16 2.98
C SER A 73 -1.10 19.49 2.33
N GLY A 74 -1.61 20.06 1.23
CA GLY A 74 -2.80 19.57 0.53
C GLY A 74 -2.50 19.16 -0.91
N PHE A 75 -2.90 17.95 -1.30
CA PHE A 75 -2.79 17.41 -2.66
C PHE A 75 -4.20 17.09 -3.17
N ILE A 76 -4.70 17.89 -4.11
CA ILE A 76 -6.10 17.86 -4.51
C ILE A 76 -6.26 17.74 -6.03
N ASN A 77 -7.05 16.76 -6.48
CA ASN A 77 -7.37 16.55 -7.90
C ASN A 77 -6.14 16.37 -8.80
N ASN A 78 -5.01 15.85 -8.28
CA ASN A 78 -3.85 15.54 -9.10
C ASN A 78 -3.98 14.15 -9.71
N LYS A 79 -3.28 13.88 -10.82
CA LYS A 79 -3.13 12.49 -11.29
C LYS A 79 -2.21 11.70 -10.36
N SER A 80 -1.11 12.28 -9.92
CA SER A 80 -0.36 11.78 -8.76
C SER A 80 -0.07 12.92 -7.79
N GLY A 81 -0.40 12.77 -6.51
CA GLY A 81 -0.05 13.76 -5.49
C GLY A 81 1.46 13.82 -5.30
N ILE A 82 2.07 12.69 -4.98
CA ILE A 82 3.52 12.53 -4.84
C ILE A 82 3.96 11.27 -5.58
N PHE A 83 5.00 11.38 -6.40
CA PHE A 83 5.69 10.25 -7.01
C PHE A 83 7.10 10.11 -6.41
N VAL A 84 7.38 8.94 -5.83
CA VAL A 84 8.68 8.60 -5.26
C VAL A 84 9.30 7.50 -6.11
N ASN A 85 10.38 7.83 -6.79
CA ASN A 85 11.15 6.90 -7.58
C ASN A 85 12.31 6.31 -6.77
N ARG A 86 13.03 5.36 -7.40
CA ARG A 86 14.17 4.64 -6.85
C ARG A 86 15.10 5.55 -6.02
N ASP A 87 15.43 5.05 -4.83
CA ASP A 87 16.33 5.67 -3.85
C ASP A 87 15.85 7.00 -3.24
N GLY A 88 14.66 7.51 -3.57
CA GLY A 88 14.09 8.67 -2.87
C GLY A 88 13.77 8.37 -1.39
N VAL A 89 13.53 9.39 -0.58
CA VAL A 89 13.02 9.22 0.80
C VAL A 89 11.89 10.21 1.03
N LEU A 90 10.69 9.69 1.28
CA LEU A 90 9.53 10.49 1.59
C LEU A 90 9.15 10.33 3.06
N HIS A 91 9.09 11.44 3.80
CA HIS A 91 8.36 11.53 5.05
C HIS A 91 7.19 12.50 4.86
N VAL A 92 5.96 12.01 5.01
CA VAL A 92 4.76 12.86 4.90
C VAL A 92 3.88 12.71 6.12
N SER A 93 3.48 13.86 6.69
CA SER A 93 2.64 13.89 7.88
C SER A 93 1.61 15.01 7.89
N SER A 94 0.52 14.77 8.63
CA SER A 94 -0.56 15.72 8.87
C SER A 94 -1.13 16.36 7.60
N SER A 95 -0.99 15.68 6.45
CA SER A 95 -1.33 16.20 5.13
C SER A 95 -2.62 15.58 4.60
N LYS A 96 -3.19 16.20 3.55
CA LYS A 96 -4.47 15.78 2.96
C LYS A 96 -4.30 15.44 1.49
N PHE A 97 -4.79 14.27 1.09
CA PHE A 97 -4.81 13.78 -0.29
C PHE A 97 -6.25 13.51 -0.69
N ILE A 98 -6.82 14.37 -1.54
CA ILE A 98 -8.25 14.38 -1.86
C ILE A 98 -8.48 14.29 -3.36
N ASN A 99 -9.32 13.34 -3.80
CA ASN A 99 -9.73 13.19 -5.21
C ASN A 99 -8.56 13.04 -6.20
N ASN A 100 -7.43 12.48 -5.77
CA ASN A 100 -6.33 12.20 -6.69
C ASN A 100 -6.55 10.86 -7.40
N HIS A 101 -5.98 10.68 -8.59
CA HIS A 101 -5.94 9.34 -9.18
C HIS A 101 -5.01 8.43 -8.36
N LYS A 102 -3.80 8.89 -8.06
CA LYS A 102 -2.92 8.32 -7.02
C LYS A 102 -2.60 9.39 -5.98
N GLY A 103 -2.81 9.12 -4.70
CA GLY A 103 -2.40 10.03 -3.63
C GLY A 103 -0.87 10.08 -3.52
N ILE A 104 -0.27 8.92 -3.24
CA ILE A 104 1.17 8.70 -3.25
C ILE A 104 1.46 7.47 -4.12
N ASP A 105 2.42 7.58 -5.03
CA ASP A 105 2.90 6.52 -5.91
C ASP A 105 4.39 6.27 -5.61
N ILE A 106 4.72 5.07 -5.15
CA ILE A 106 6.03 4.69 -4.64
C ILE A 106 6.56 3.50 -5.44
N TYR A 107 7.70 3.70 -6.11
CA TYR A 107 8.31 2.70 -6.97
C TYR A 107 9.77 2.42 -6.55
N GLN A 108 10.09 1.15 -6.28
CA GLN A 108 11.45 0.71 -5.92
C GLN A 108 12.09 1.53 -4.78
N ASN A 109 11.33 1.72 -3.71
CA ASN A 109 11.70 2.60 -2.61
C ASN A 109 11.86 1.86 -1.28
N ILE A 110 12.83 2.26 -0.47
CA ILE A 110 12.96 1.74 0.91
C ILE A 110 13.02 2.91 1.88
N GLY A 111 12.18 2.87 2.91
CA GLY A 111 12.30 3.74 4.08
C GLY A 111 11.34 4.93 4.11
N SER A 112 10.44 5.06 3.13
CA SER A 112 9.41 6.09 3.18
C SER A 112 8.42 5.86 4.34
N LYS A 113 7.92 6.96 4.91
CA LYS A 113 6.98 6.98 6.03
C LYS A 113 5.80 7.88 5.73
N VAL A 114 4.60 7.35 5.90
CA VAL A 114 3.32 8.05 5.69
C VAL A 114 2.54 8.02 7.00
N ILE A 115 2.52 9.14 7.73
CA ILE A 115 2.06 9.16 9.12
C ILE A 115 1.01 10.25 9.38
N GLY A 116 -0.16 9.88 9.93
CA GLY A 116 -1.11 10.90 10.42
C GLY A 116 -1.77 11.73 9.32
N ASN A 117 -1.98 11.17 8.14
CA ASN A 117 -2.56 11.86 6.98
C ASN A 117 -4.02 11.47 6.76
N LEU A 118 -4.73 12.31 6.00
CA LEU A 118 -6.06 12.01 5.49
C LEU A 118 -6.00 11.72 3.99
N PHE A 119 -6.47 10.54 3.60
CA PHE A 119 -6.67 10.14 2.21
C PHE A 119 -8.15 9.95 1.96
N SER A 120 -8.75 10.77 1.10
CA SER A 120 -10.18 10.68 0.82
C SER A 120 -10.52 10.74 -0.66
N LYS A 121 -11.41 9.85 -1.10
CA LYS A 121 -11.97 9.83 -2.47
C LYS A 121 -10.92 9.72 -3.58
N ASN A 122 -9.75 9.16 -3.27
CA ASN A 122 -8.74 8.86 -4.28
C ASN A 122 -9.12 7.58 -5.02
N LYS A 123 -8.72 7.45 -6.29
CA LYS A 123 -8.83 6.15 -6.98
C LYS A 123 -7.90 5.14 -6.30
N THR A 124 -6.65 5.52 -6.04
CA THR A 124 -5.72 4.80 -5.18
C THR A 124 -5.07 5.78 -4.22
N ALA A 125 -5.21 5.59 -2.90
CA ALA A 125 -4.61 6.53 -1.94
C ALA A 125 -3.09 6.35 -1.82
N ILE A 126 -2.61 5.12 -1.60
CA ILE A 126 -1.18 4.78 -1.65
C ILE A 126 -0.99 3.61 -2.60
N PHE A 127 -0.19 3.81 -3.63
CA PHE A 127 0.27 2.77 -4.54
C PHE A 127 1.75 2.49 -4.27
N GLY A 128 2.08 1.25 -3.94
CA GLY A 128 3.45 0.78 -3.76
C GLY A 128 3.76 -0.32 -4.77
N GLU A 129 4.89 -0.22 -5.45
CA GLU A 129 5.25 -1.18 -6.49
C GLU A 129 6.72 -1.59 -6.42
N VAL A 130 6.99 -2.85 -6.77
CA VAL A 130 8.31 -3.43 -7.04
C VAL A 130 9.35 -3.19 -5.94
N PHE A 131 9.55 -4.17 -5.04
CA PHE A 131 10.59 -4.11 -3.99
C PHE A 131 10.50 -2.85 -3.11
N THR A 132 9.28 -2.42 -2.83
CA THR A 132 9.04 -1.24 -2.01
C THR A 132 8.89 -1.63 -0.52
N GLN A 133 9.44 -0.82 0.38
CA GLN A 133 9.23 -0.90 1.81
C GLN A 133 8.77 0.46 2.35
N VAL A 134 7.53 0.53 2.82
CA VAL A 134 6.90 1.76 3.32
C VAL A 134 6.16 1.49 4.64
N ASP A 135 6.37 2.38 5.61
CA ASP A 135 5.62 2.36 6.87
C ASP A 135 4.44 3.36 6.78
N VAL A 136 3.22 2.84 6.92
CA VAL A 136 1.95 3.57 6.82
C VAL A 136 1.26 3.51 8.18
N GLU A 137 1.28 4.62 8.91
CA GLU A 137 0.83 4.64 10.31
C GLU A 137 -0.14 5.79 10.63
N LYS A 138 -1.17 5.52 11.44
CA LYS A 138 -2.05 6.57 12.00
C LYS A 138 -2.80 7.41 10.96
N ASN A 139 -3.02 6.88 9.75
CA ASN A 139 -3.74 7.59 8.68
C ASN A 139 -5.22 7.24 8.68
N ASP A 140 -6.02 8.16 8.15
CA ASP A 140 -7.44 7.96 7.87
C ASP A 140 -7.64 7.80 6.35
N PHE A 141 -8.17 6.65 5.93
CA PHE A 141 -8.50 6.32 4.54
C PHE A 141 -10.01 6.22 4.37
N ILE A 142 -10.62 7.22 3.72
CA ILE A 142 -12.06 7.40 3.67
C ILE A 142 -12.57 7.42 2.22
N GLU A 143 -13.45 6.49 1.85
CA GLU A 143 -14.13 6.49 0.55
C GLU A 143 -13.17 6.44 -0.66
N ASN A 144 -12.00 5.81 -0.52
CA ASN A 144 -11.12 5.56 -1.66
C ASN A 144 -11.58 4.30 -2.42
N ASN A 145 -11.29 4.21 -3.71
CA ASN A 145 -11.53 2.96 -4.42
C ASN A 145 -10.55 1.88 -3.93
N ALA A 146 -9.24 2.14 -3.97
CA ALA A 146 -8.23 1.39 -3.23
C ALA A 146 -7.55 2.31 -2.20
N ALA A 147 -7.56 1.97 -0.91
CA ALA A 147 -6.84 2.77 0.08
C ALA A 147 -5.32 2.48 0.05
N ILE A 148 -4.94 1.21 0.07
CA ILE A 148 -3.56 0.77 -0.16
C ILE A 148 -3.57 -0.29 -1.24
N ASP A 149 -2.72 -0.12 -2.25
CA ASP A 149 -2.53 -1.06 -3.36
C ASP A 149 -1.04 -1.35 -3.52
N PHE A 150 -0.66 -2.57 -3.15
CA PHE A 150 0.71 -3.05 -3.08
C PHE A 150 0.93 -4.19 -4.06
N LEU A 151 1.79 -3.93 -5.05
CA LEU A 151 2.05 -4.83 -6.16
C LEU A 151 3.53 -5.19 -6.22
N GLN A 152 3.82 -6.49 -6.28
CA GLN A 152 5.15 -7.03 -6.56
C GLN A 152 6.18 -6.76 -5.44
N VAL A 153 6.17 -7.63 -4.42
CA VAL A 153 7.16 -7.67 -3.34
C VAL A 153 7.22 -6.35 -2.55
N VAL A 154 6.07 -5.89 -2.07
CA VAL A 154 5.99 -4.75 -1.17
C VAL A 154 5.91 -5.21 0.28
N THR A 155 6.65 -4.54 1.17
CA THR A 155 6.73 -4.82 2.61
C THR A 155 6.64 -3.54 3.43
N GLY A 156 6.75 -3.66 4.76
CA GLY A 156 6.66 -2.56 5.71
C GLY A 156 5.54 -2.76 6.71
N LYS A 157 5.17 -1.71 7.42
CA LYS A 157 4.13 -1.74 8.45
C LYS A 157 2.88 -1.00 7.99
N ILE A 158 1.72 -1.56 8.29
CA ILE A 158 0.44 -0.87 8.18
C ILE A 158 -0.20 -0.90 9.57
N ARG A 159 -0.12 0.21 10.31
CA ARG A 159 -0.51 0.22 11.74
C ARG A 159 -1.33 1.43 12.18
N ASN A 160 -2.26 1.22 13.11
CA ASN A 160 -3.03 2.31 13.72
C ASN A 160 -3.84 3.15 12.72
N ASN A 161 -4.14 2.62 11.53
CA ASN A 161 -4.91 3.33 10.52
C ASN A 161 -6.41 3.04 10.67
N ILE A 162 -7.22 3.95 10.15
CA ILE A 162 -8.65 3.76 9.98
C ILE A 162 -8.95 3.66 8.49
N PHE A 163 -9.56 2.56 8.08
CA PHE A 163 -10.05 2.33 6.72
C PHE A 163 -11.56 2.29 6.74
N LYS A 164 -12.19 3.34 6.20
CA LYS A 164 -13.64 3.50 6.24
C LYS A 164 -14.25 3.66 4.85
N LYS A 165 -15.24 2.82 4.52
CA LYS A 165 -16.04 2.93 3.28
C LYS A 165 -15.22 2.90 1.99
N ASN A 166 -14.08 2.22 1.98
CA ASN A 166 -13.30 2.02 0.77
C ASN A 166 -13.87 0.83 -0.02
N ALA A 167 -13.72 0.84 -1.35
CA ALA A 167 -14.08 -0.35 -2.14
C ALA A 167 -13.11 -1.51 -1.85
N THR A 168 -11.82 -1.22 -1.67
CA THR A 168 -10.85 -2.15 -1.09
C THR A 168 -9.92 -1.38 -0.16
N ALA A 169 -9.87 -1.75 1.10
CA ALA A 169 -9.00 -1.07 2.06
C ALA A 169 -7.52 -1.42 1.85
N ILE A 170 -7.19 -2.70 1.70
CA ILE A 170 -5.81 -3.13 1.35
C ILE A 170 -5.86 -4.19 0.26
N LEU A 171 -5.16 -3.92 -0.84
CA LEU A 171 -4.95 -4.81 -1.99
C LEU A 171 -3.48 -5.25 -2.00
N LEU A 172 -3.23 -6.55 -1.85
CA LEU A 172 -1.90 -7.15 -1.84
C LEU A 172 -1.75 -8.16 -2.98
N GLU A 173 -0.79 -7.89 -3.85
CA GLU A 173 -0.51 -8.75 -5.00
C GLU A 173 0.98 -9.04 -5.15
N LYS A 174 1.25 -10.22 -5.73
CA LYS A 174 2.56 -10.70 -6.17
C LYS A 174 3.59 -10.67 -5.04
N LYS A 175 3.35 -11.48 -4.01
CA LYS A 175 4.22 -11.67 -2.84
C LYS A 175 4.40 -10.45 -1.94
N SER A 176 3.45 -9.52 -1.98
CA SER A 176 3.43 -8.40 -1.04
C SER A 176 3.01 -8.90 0.34
N SER A 177 3.85 -8.66 1.36
CA SER A 177 3.71 -9.27 2.69
C SER A 177 3.98 -8.27 3.82
N PRO A 178 3.20 -7.19 3.93
CA PRO A 178 3.35 -6.22 5.02
C PRO A 178 2.89 -6.79 6.38
N ASP A 179 3.30 -6.14 7.46
CA ASP A 179 2.82 -6.38 8.83
C ASP A 179 1.64 -5.46 9.16
N ILE A 180 0.43 -6.03 9.23
CA ILE A 180 -0.85 -5.31 9.35
C ILE A 180 -1.41 -5.48 10.76
N ARG A 181 -1.31 -4.44 11.59
CA ARG A 181 -1.75 -4.50 13.00
C ARG A 181 -2.42 -3.25 13.52
N TYR A 182 -3.33 -3.41 14.48
CA TYR A 182 -3.95 -2.28 15.18
C TYR A 182 -4.69 -1.33 14.25
N ASN A 183 -5.25 -1.82 13.15
CA ASN A 183 -6.07 -1.02 12.25
C ASN A 183 -7.56 -1.26 12.52
N SER A 184 -8.40 -0.27 12.18
CA SER A 184 -9.85 -0.42 12.11
C SER A 184 -10.28 -0.47 10.64
N PHE A 185 -10.99 -1.54 10.25
CA PHE A 185 -11.58 -1.70 8.93
C PHE A 185 -13.10 -1.63 9.08
N GLU A 186 -13.69 -0.53 8.65
CA GLU A 186 -15.10 -0.20 8.85
C GLU A 186 -15.84 -0.04 7.52
N GLU A 187 -16.93 -0.80 7.34
CA GLU A 187 -17.88 -0.56 6.24
C GLU A 187 -17.23 -0.58 4.83
N ASN A 188 -16.12 -1.30 4.65
CA ASN A 188 -15.47 -1.46 3.34
C ASN A 188 -16.17 -2.58 2.53
N GLU A 189 -16.15 -2.48 1.21
CA GLU A 189 -16.61 -3.61 0.37
C GLU A 189 -15.67 -4.82 0.55
N VAL A 190 -14.35 -4.57 0.57
CA VAL A 190 -13.34 -5.55 0.95
C VAL A 190 -12.34 -4.93 1.94
N GLY A 191 -12.15 -5.57 3.09
CA GLY A 191 -11.14 -5.18 4.07
C GLY A 191 -9.73 -5.43 3.55
N ILE A 192 -9.36 -6.69 3.36
CA ILE A 192 -8.04 -7.07 2.83
C ILE A 192 -8.20 -8.08 1.70
N PHE A 193 -7.63 -7.79 0.54
CA PHE A 193 -7.52 -8.71 -0.58
C PHE A 193 -6.07 -9.20 -0.73
N CYS A 194 -5.87 -10.51 -0.77
CA CYS A 194 -4.56 -11.14 -0.98
C CYS A 194 -4.60 -12.02 -2.23
N ASN A 195 -3.62 -11.83 -3.12
CA ASN A 195 -3.51 -12.63 -4.34
C ASN A 195 -2.05 -12.83 -4.74
N PHE A 196 -1.80 -13.79 -5.63
CA PHE A 196 -0.47 -14.13 -6.15
C PHE A 196 0.55 -14.35 -5.02
N SER A 197 0.25 -15.29 -4.13
CA SER A 197 1.16 -15.73 -3.09
C SER A 197 1.60 -14.61 -2.13
N SER A 198 0.66 -13.74 -1.75
CA SER A 198 0.86 -12.64 -0.80
C SER A 198 0.49 -13.10 0.60
N TYR A 199 1.45 -13.16 1.53
CA TYR A 199 1.27 -13.73 2.88
C TYR A 199 1.56 -12.69 3.96
N PRO A 200 0.70 -11.67 4.14
CA PRO A 200 0.86 -10.70 5.22
C PRO A 200 0.65 -11.35 6.60
N VAL A 201 1.12 -10.66 7.63
CA VAL A 201 0.72 -10.93 9.01
C VAL A 201 -0.42 -9.98 9.37
N ILE A 202 -1.62 -10.53 9.63
CA ILE A 202 -2.81 -9.75 9.96
C ILE A 202 -3.22 -10.05 11.40
N THR A 203 -2.93 -9.14 12.34
CA THR A 203 -3.23 -9.40 13.76
C THR A 203 -3.54 -8.15 14.54
N ARG A 204 -4.39 -8.28 15.58
CA ARG A 204 -4.80 -7.17 16.45
C ARG A 204 -5.50 -6.03 15.69
N ASN A 205 -6.25 -6.34 14.64
CA ASN A 205 -7.10 -5.39 13.92
C ASN A 205 -8.56 -5.53 14.37
N ASN A 206 -9.39 -4.56 14.02
CA ASN A 206 -10.85 -4.60 14.16
C ASN A 206 -11.48 -4.65 12.78
N PHE A 207 -12.22 -5.71 12.46
CA PHE A 207 -13.01 -5.81 11.24
C PHE A 207 -14.49 -5.62 11.58
N LEU A 208 -15.05 -4.49 11.14
CA LEU A 208 -16.37 -4.02 11.53
C LEU A 208 -17.23 -3.78 10.29
N TYR A 209 -18.26 -4.59 10.08
CA TYR A 209 -19.30 -4.36 9.08
C TYR A 209 -18.77 -4.22 7.65
N ASN A 210 -17.62 -4.82 7.34
CA ASN A 210 -17.18 -4.94 5.95
C ASN A 210 -17.97 -6.04 5.27
N LYS A 211 -18.30 -5.87 3.99
CA LYS A 211 -18.99 -6.91 3.23
C LYS A 211 -18.15 -8.19 3.11
N LEU A 212 -16.86 -8.03 2.84
CA LEU A 212 -15.85 -9.07 3.02
C LEU A 212 -14.73 -8.52 3.90
N HIS A 213 -14.41 -9.21 4.99
CA HIS A 213 -13.29 -8.85 5.85
C HIS A 213 -11.96 -9.20 5.19
N ILE A 214 -11.82 -10.43 4.71
CA ILE A 214 -10.63 -10.93 4.01
C ILE A 214 -11.09 -11.72 2.79
N LYS A 215 -10.46 -11.47 1.65
CA LYS A 215 -10.71 -12.19 0.39
C LYS A 215 -9.39 -12.67 -0.20
N LEU A 216 -9.33 -13.94 -0.57
CA LEU A 216 -8.21 -14.52 -1.29
C LEU A 216 -8.55 -14.61 -2.79
N GLY A 217 -7.59 -14.26 -3.63
CA GLY A 217 -7.70 -14.41 -5.07
C GLY A 217 -7.36 -15.83 -5.55
N GLU A 218 -7.66 -16.11 -6.80
CA GLU A 218 -7.42 -17.42 -7.42
C GLU A 218 -5.94 -17.80 -7.51
N PHE A 219 -5.02 -16.84 -7.44
CA PHE A 219 -3.57 -17.10 -7.45
C PHE A 219 -2.97 -17.14 -6.03
N GLN A 220 -3.81 -17.23 -5.00
CA GLN A 220 -3.37 -17.39 -3.61
C GLN A 220 -3.28 -18.88 -3.25
N SER A 221 -2.20 -19.54 -3.69
CA SER A 221 -1.99 -20.98 -3.50
C SER A 221 -0.55 -21.31 -3.10
N ALA A 222 -0.39 -21.73 -1.84
CA ALA A 222 0.83 -22.32 -1.32
C ALA A 222 1.18 -23.65 -2.00
N ASP A 223 0.15 -24.44 -2.33
CA ASP A 223 0.31 -25.72 -3.03
C ASP A 223 1.05 -25.49 -4.36
N PHE A 224 0.59 -24.53 -5.17
CA PHE A 224 1.28 -24.12 -6.38
C PHE A 224 2.71 -23.65 -6.13
N GLU A 225 2.94 -22.77 -5.15
CA GLU A 225 4.28 -22.27 -4.85
C GLU A 225 5.24 -23.38 -4.38
N ASN A 226 4.74 -24.36 -3.64
CA ASN A 226 5.55 -25.43 -3.07
C ASN A 226 5.91 -26.51 -4.10
N ARG A 227 4.97 -26.86 -5.00
CA ARG A 227 5.16 -27.86 -6.07
C ARG A 227 5.87 -27.30 -7.28
N THR A 228 5.37 -26.20 -7.81
CA THR A 228 5.77 -25.65 -9.11
C THR A 228 6.62 -24.40 -8.94
N GLY A 229 6.18 -23.48 -8.07
CA GLY A 229 6.89 -22.26 -7.71
C GLY A 229 6.81 -21.16 -8.78
N SER A 230 6.43 -19.95 -8.39
CA SER A 230 6.46 -18.79 -9.30
C SER A 230 7.86 -18.16 -9.45
N ARG A 231 8.89 -18.72 -8.79
CA ARG A 231 10.25 -18.13 -8.70
C ARG A 231 10.89 -17.92 -10.07
N ALA A 232 10.84 -18.91 -10.97
CA ALA A 232 11.50 -18.81 -12.28
C ALA A 232 10.87 -17.71 -13.15
N ILE A 233 9.55 -17.54 -13.07
CA ILE A 233 8.79 -16.55 -13.86
C ILE A 233 8.99 -15.15 -13.30
N GLN A 234 8.97 -15.00 -11.97
CA GLN A 234 9.30 -13.73 -11.34
C GLN A 234 10.76 -13.31 -11.57
N MET A 235 11.71 -14.25 -11.55
CA MET A 235 13.11 -13.96 -11.89
C MET A 235 13.23 -13.49 -13.34
N LYS A 236 12.51 -14.11 -14.28
CA LYS A 236 12.50 -13.69 -15.68
C LYS A 236 11.93 -12.28 -15.85
N GLU A 237 10.79 -11.97 -15.23
CA GLU A 237 10.20 -10.61 -15.25
C GLU A 237 11.09 -9.55 -14.59
N VAL A 238 11.79 -9.89 -13.50
CA VAL A 238 12.69 -8.97 -12.78
C VAL A 238 13.99 -8.73 -13.56
N VAL A 239 14.54 -9.77 -14.21
CA VAL A 239 15.73 -9.67 -15.06
C VAL A 239 15.42 -8.87 -16.33
N GLU A 240 14.26 -9.10 -16.95
CA GLU A 240 13.79 -8.35 -18.12
C GLU A 240 13.57 -6.87 -17.82
N LYS A 241 13.22 -6.51 -16.57
CA LYS A 241 12.97 -5.11 -16.14
C LYS A 241 14.21 -4.34 -15.62
N GLN A 242 15.42 -4.90 -15.67
CA GLN A 242 16.72 -4.28 -15.31
C GLN A 242 16.77 -3.43 -14.01
N SER A 243 17.46 -3.95 -13.00
CA SER A 243 18.44 -3.14 -12.24
C SER A 243 19.58 -4.02 -11.75
N ARG A 244 20.83 -3.65 -12.05
CA ARG A 244 22.06 -4.32 -11.56
C ARG A 244 22.29 -4.15 -10.03
N ARG A 245 21.26 -3.76 -9.28
CA ARG A 245 21.25 -3.64 -7.81
C ARG A 245 20.23 -4.57 -7.15
N SER A 246 19.73 -5.58 -7.86
CA SER A 246 18.92 -6.63 -7.25
C SER A 246 19.83 -7.52 -6.40
N MET A 247 19.75 -7.26 -5.09
CA MET A 247 19.93 -8.14 -3.93
C MET A 247 20.65 -9.48 -4.19
N GLN A 248 21.66 -9.77 -3.37
CA GLN A 248 22.03 -11.14 -3.05
C GLN A 248 20.80 -11.85 -2.45
N PHE A 249 19.95 -12.41 -3.31
CA PHE A 249 18.97 -13.39 -2.88
C PHE A 249 19.78 -14.59 -2.41
N ASN A 250 19.83 -14.79 -1.10
CA ASN A 250 20.37 -16.02 -0.55
C ASN A 250 19.52 -17.18 -1.13
N GLU A 251 20.10 -17.93 -2.08
CA GLU A 251 19.51 -19.13 -2.69
C GLU A 251 19.19 -20.24 -1.67
N LYS A 252 19.58 -20.06 -0.40
CA LYS A 252 19.72 -21.16 0.56
C LYS A 252 18.46 -21.56 1.33
N GLN A 253 17.29 -20.94 1.14
CA GLN A 253 16.05 -21.45 1.75
C GLN A 253 14.88 -21.46 0.76
N LYS A 254 14.38 -22.66 0.47
CA LYS A 254 13.06 -22.85 -0.13
C LYS A 254 12.05 -22.45 0.95
N THR A 255 11.40 -21.30 0.78
CA THR A 255 10.28 -20.90 1.65
C THR A 255 9.17 -21.93 1.44
N ILE A 256 8.82 -22.65 2.50
CA ILE A 256 7.66 -23.55 2.50
C ILE A 256 6.48 -22.72 2.97
N TYR A 257 5.47 -22.59 2.13
CA TYR A 257 4.23 -21.91 2.48
C TYR A 257 3.27 -22.89 3.15
N SER A 258 2.60 -22.45 4.22
CA SER A 258 1.74 -23.31 5.04
C SER A 258 0.37 -23.61 4.43
N GLY A 259 -0.04 -22.91 3.37
CA GLY A 259 -1.41 -22.94 2.85
C GLY A 259 -2.39 -22.10 3.67
N GLU A 260 -1.87 -21.21 4.52
CA GLU A 260 -2.69 -20.39 5.40
C GLU A 260 -2.26 -18.92 5.39
N ILE A 261 -3.23 -18.01 5.36
CA ILE A 261 -3.04 -16.60 5.67
C ILE A 261 -3.18 -16.38 7.17
N PHE A 262 -2.15 -15.80 7.80
CA PHE A 262 -2.16 -15.55 9.23
C PHE A 262 -3.08 -14.37 9.57
N ALA A 263 -4.27 -14.67 10.11
CA ALA A 263 -5.29 -13.68 10.49
C ALA A 263 -5.73 -13.83 11.96
N LYS A 264 -4.82 -14.24 12.85
CA LYS A 264 -5.12 -14.52 14.27
C LYS A 264 -5.15 -13.25 15.12
N ASN A 265 -5.83 -13.33 16.25
CA ASN A 265 -5.98 -12.29 17.26
C ASN A 265 -6.55 -10.99 16.70
N ASN A 266 -7.47 -11.06 15.74
CA ASN A 266 -8.27 -9.92 15.31
C ASN A 266 -9.63 -9.93 16.02
N TYR A 267 -10.24 -8.77 16.16
CA TYR A 267 -11.66 -8.64 16.49
C TYR A 267 -12.47 -8.58 15.21
N TRP A 268 -13.66 -9.16 15.25
CA TRP A 268 -14.59 -9.27 14.13
C TRP A 268 -15.98 -8.83 14.60
N ASP A 269 -16.82 -8.35 13.68
CA ASP A 269 -18.18 -7.96 14.07
C ASP A 269 -19.02 -9.13 14.59
N GLU A 270 -20.12 -8.79 15.25
CA GLU A 270 -20.96 -9.76 15.96
C GLU A 270 -21.53 -10.86 15.04
N ASN A 271 -21.79 -10.53 13.78
CA ASN A 271 -22.32 -11.49 12.82
C ASN A 271 -21.26 -12.53 12.47
N THR A 272 -20.05 -12.08 12.15
CA THR A 272 -18.89 -12.95 11.90
C THR A 272 -18.57 -13.82 13.12
N LEU A 273 -18.62 -13.25 14.33
CA LEU A 273 -18.40 -14.01 15.57
C LEU A 273 -19.44 -15.12 15.79
N LYS A 274 -20.73 -14.87 15.47
CA LYS A 274 -21.78 -15.90 15.51
C LYS A 274 -21.51 -17.03 14.50
N GLU A 275 -21.02 -16.69 13.31
CA GLU A 275 -20.67 -17.69 12.29
C GLU A 275 -19.47 -18.54 12.72
N PHE A 276 -18.45 -17.97 13.38
CA PHE A 276 -17.30 -18.74 13.88
C PHE A 276 -17.66 -19.87 14.86
N GLN A 277 -18.83 -19.79 15.50
CA GLN A 277 -19.34 -20.82 16.41
C GLN A 277 -20.09 -21.94 15.69
N THR A 278 -20.68 -21.64 14.53
CA THR A 278 -21.67 -22.51 13.88
C THR A 278 -21.22 -23.03 12.51
N LYS A 279 -20.27 -22.36 11.87
CA LYS A 279 -19.84 -22.62 10.50
C LYS A 279 -18.33 -22.80 10.41
N LYS A 280 -17.92 -23.66 9.48
CA LYS A 280 -16.52 -23.81 9.07
C LYS A 280 -16.16 -22.76 8.02
N ASN A 281 -17.03 -22.58 7.02
CA ASN A 281 -16.95 -21.51 6.02
C ASN A 281 -17.76 -20.30 6.47
N VAL A 282 -17.11 -19.14 6.55
CA VAL A 282 -17.65 -17.92 7.15
C VAL A 282 -17.91 -16.93 6.03
N SER A 283 -19.15 -16.46 5.89
CA SER A 283 -19.61 -15.70 4.73
C SER A 283 -18.87 -14.38 4.49
N SER A 284 -18.31 -13.78 5.54
CA SER A 284 -17.50 -12.56 5.47
C SER A 284 -16.04 -12.80 5.09
N ILE A 285 -15.63 -14.06 4.89
CA ILE A 285 -14.29 -14.47 4.49
C ILE A 285 -14.43 -15.26 3.18
N CYS A 286 -13.67 -14.88 2.16
CA CYS A 286 -13.63 -15.63 0.91
C CYS A 286 -12.26 -16.27 0.75
N ASP A 287 -12.21 -17.60 0.80
CA ASP A 287 -10.94 -18.36 0.81
C ASP A 287 -11.07 -19.75 0.16
N GLY A 288 -10.16 -20.67 0.49
CA GLY A 288 -10.16 -22.05 0.00
C GLY A 288 -11.42 -22.86 0.30
N TYR A 289 -12.30 -22.43 1.22
CA TYR A 289 -13.61 -23.07 1.35
C TYR A 289 -14.55 -22.74 0.19
N ASP A 290 -14.39 -21.57 -0.43
CA ASP A 290 -15.23 -21.10 -1.52
C ASP A 290 -14.69 -21.50 -2.89
N LEU A 291 -13.39 -21.30 -3.12
CA LEU A 291 -12.74 -21.59 -4.41
C LEU A 291 -12.25 -23.03 -4.52
N LYS A 292 -11.86 -23.65 -3.39
CA LYS A 292 -11.29 -25.02 -3.26
C LYS A 292 -10.02 -25.26 -4.05
N GLU A 293 -10.12 -25.35 -5.38
CA GLU A 293 -9.04 -25.70 -6.28
C GLU A 293 -9.10 -24.88 -7.55
N VAL A 294 -7.93 -24.60 -8.13
CA VAL A 294 -7.79 -23.86 -9.39
C VAL A 294 -6.79 -24.52 -10.32
N THR A 295 -6.93 -24.26 -11.62
CA THR A 295 -5.96 -24.61 -12.65
C THR A 295 -5.38 -23.34 -13.22
N TYR A 296 -4.07 -23.29 -13.44
CA TYR A 296 -3.42 -22.12 -14.02
C TYR A 296 -3.05 -22.35 -15.48
N GLU A 297 -3.46 -21.42 -16.34
CA GLU A 297 -3.07 -21.43 -17.74
C GLU A 297 -1.53 -21.46 -17.87
N GLY A 298 -1.03 -22.34 -18.74
CA GLY A 298 0.41 -22.54 -18.96
C GLY A 298 1.08 -23.54 -18.00
N TYR A 299 0.36 -24.13 -17.03
CA TYR A 299 0.92 -25.09 -16.07
C TYR A 299 0.23 -26.46 -16.09
N GLY A 300 -0.35 -26.82 -17.23
CA GLY A 300 -1.04 -28.10 -17.44
C GLY A 300 -2.43 -28.15 -16.82
N SER A 301 -2.98 -29.37 -16.72
CA SER A 301 -4.31 -29.65 -16.16
C SER A 301 -4.28 -29.90 -14.65
N GLU A 302 -3.11 -29.75 -14.02
CA GLU A 302 -2.97 -29.92 -12.57
C GLU A 302 -3.80 -28.89 -11.82
N LYS A 303 -4.45 -29.37 -10.75
CA LYS A 303 -5.17 -28.53 -9.81
C LYS A 303 -4.30 -28.18 -8.62
N TYR A 304 -4.53 -26.98 -8.09
CA TYR A 304 -3.82 -26.44 -6.95
C TYR A 304 -4.84 -25.97 -5.91
N ALA A 305 -4.63 -26.37 -4.66
CA ALA A 305 -5.49 -25.95 -3.56
C ALA A 305 -5.32 -24.45 -3.28
N ILE A 306 -6.45 -23.74 -3.09
CA ILE A 306 -6.44 -22.35 -2.62
C ILE A 306 -6.23 -22.32 -1.11
N ASP A 307 -5.44 -21.34 -0.66
CA ASP A 307 -5.14 -21.16 0.76
C ASP A 307 -6.39 -20.86 1.59
N ILE A 308 -6.33 -21.08 2.90
CA ILE A 308 -7.39 -20.72 3.84
C ILE A 308 -6.96 -19.57 4.76
N VAL A 309 -7.92 -18.83 5.29
CA VAL A 309 -7.65 -17.79 6.29
C VAL A 309 -7.64 -18.40 7.69
N ASN A 310 -6.49 -18.33 8.37
CA ASN A 310 -6.38 -18.80 9.74
C ASN A 310 -6.70 -17.69 10.75
N TYR A 311 -7.97 -17.62 11.16
CA TYR A 311 -8.50 -16.56 12.02
C TYR A 311 -8.58 -16.90 13.52
N LYS A 312 -8.26 -18.13 13.94
CA LYS A 312 -8.31 -18.56 15.36
C LYS A 312 -6.92 -18.58 16.02
N PRO A 313 -6.77 -18.09 17.27
CA PRO A 313 -7.81 -17.49 18.11
C PRO A 313 -8.20 -16.08 17.63
N TYR A 314 -9.38 -15.61 17.99
CA TYR A 314 -9.86 -14.24 17.74
C TYR A 314 -10.12 -13.51 19.06
N LEU A 315 -10.19 -12.18 19.03
CA LEU A 315 -10.43 -11.35 20.20
C LEU A 315 -11.92 -11.29 20.53
N THR A 316 -12.24 -11.22 21.82
CA THR A 316 -13.62 -11.10 22.34
C THR A 316 -14.10 -9.66 22.46
N ALA A 317 -13.20 -8.68 22.37
CA ALA A 317 -13.50 -7.26 22.38
C ALA A 317 -12.63 -6.52 21.35
N PRO A 318 -13.12 -5.38 20.80
CA PRO A 318 -12.33 -4.55 19.89
C PRO A 318 -11.04 -4.05 20.55
N ASN A 319 -9.96 -3.97 19.77
CA ASN A 319 -8.74 -3.28 20.18
C ASN A 319 -8.97 -1.77 20.24
N LYS A 320 -8.35 -1.11 21.23
CA LYS A 320 -8.25 0.35 21.24
C LYS A 320 -7.21 0.78 20.20
N ILE A 321 -7.64 1.57 19.23
CA ILE A 321 -6.75 2.15 18.22
C ILE A 321 -6.17 3.44 18.78
N THR A 322 -4.84 3.51 18.91
CA THR A 322 -4.14 4.71 19.37
C THR A 322 -3.77 5.60 18.17
N LYS A 323 -4.41 6.76 18.04
CA LYS A 323 -3.99 7.81 17.12
C LYS A 323 -2.75 8.54 17.64
#